data_AF-A0A9D7XAT8-F1
#
_entry.id   AF-A0A9D7XAT8-F1
#
_cell.length_a   1.000
_cell.length_b   1.000
_cell.length_c   1.000
_cell.angle_alpha   90.00
_cell.angle_beta   90.00
_cell.angle_gamma   90.00
#
_symmetry.space_group_name_H-M   'P 1'
#
loop_
_entity.id
_entity.type
_entity.pdbx_description
1 polymer ?
#
loop_
_entity_poly.entity_id
_entity_poly.type
_entity_poly.pdbx_seq_one_letter_code
_entity_poly.pdbx_strand_id
1 'polypeptide(L)'
;MALEIGSETHGDFRVLKLDGRLDTETSADFELAAHDLTAAGERRFIVDLSGISYVSSAGLRVLLSLAKQMSSGGGELRLCGLAPSVRQVFDLSGFSKLFTIASDVNSALGEKSGGSTAAPSPEVSKAAANLLGATSSSQQPAGSPQVGRQAADLLGARQAAAKPGLFARLFAWLKGN
;
A
#
# COMPACT_ATOMS: atom_id res chain seq x y z
N MET A 1 -18.53 6.45 14.28
CA MET A 1 -17.40 6.85 15.13
C MET A 1 -16.80 8.08 14.48
N ALA A 2 -16.50 9.13 15.25
CA ALA A 2 -15.86 10.32 14.70
C ALA A 2 -14.42 9.98 14.29
N LEU A 3 -13.92 10.65 13.25
CA LEU A 3 -12.52 10.61 12.89
C LEU A 3 -11.78 11.67 13.71
N GLU A 4 -10.73 11.27 14.42
CA GLU A 4 -9.84 12.20 15.10
C GLU A 4 -8.63 12.50 14.21
N ILE A 5 -8.33 13.78 14.04
CA ILE A 5 -7.24 14.27 13.20
C ILE A 5 -6.26 15.03 14.08
N GLY A 6 -5.15 14.38 14.42
CA GLY A 6 -4.00 15.03 15.04
C GLY A 6 -3.09 15.62 13.97
N SER A 7 -2.52 16.80 14.21
CA SER A 7 -1.49 17.37 13.32
C SER A 7 -0.25 17.76 14.11
N GLU A 8 0.92 17.39 13.60
CA GLU A 8 2.22 17.64 14.21
C GLU A 8 3.22 18.04 13.13
N THR A 9 4.02 19.07 13.38
CA THR A 9 5.07 19.49 12.42
C THR A 9 6.40 18.85 12.80
N HIS A 10 7.01 18.18 11.83
CA HIS A 10 8.35 17.58 11.93
C HIS A 10 9.24 18.13 10.82
N GLY A 11 10.00 19.17 11.13
CA GLY A 11 10.82 19.88 10.14
C GLY A 11 9.95 20.46 9.02
N ASP A 12 10.20 20.04 7.78
CA ASP A 12 9.43 20.48 6.61
C ASP A 12 8.15 19.65 6.39
N PHE A 13 7.92 18.56 7.13
CA PHE A 13 6.77 17.68 6.95
C PHE A 13 5.70 17.96 8.00
N ARG A 14 4.44 18.05 7.54
CA ARG A 14 3.26 18.03 8.40
C ARG A 14 2.75 16.60 8.53
N VAL A 15 2.83 16.05 9.73
CA VAL A 15 2.35 14.71 10.06
C VAL A 15 0.88 14.80 10.50
N LEU A 16 0.00 14.09 9.80
CA LEU A 16 -1.41 13.95 10.12
C LEU A 16 -1.68 12.56 10.68
N LYS A 17 -1.98 12.48 11.98
CA LYS A 17 -2.34 11.23 12.66
C LYS A 17 -3.85 11.08 12.61
N LEU A 18 -4.31 10.01 11.95
CA LEU A 18 -5.72 9.71 11.81
C LEU A 18 -6.11 8.53 12.69
N ASP A 19 -7.13 8.72 13.53
CA ASP A 19 -7.69 7.65 14.36
C ASP A 19 -9.19 7.45 14.09
N GLY A 20 -9.59 6.19 13.91
CA GLY A 20 -10.97 5.79 13.67
C GLY A 20 -11.16 5.10 12.31
N ARG A 21 -12.01 5.70 11.46
CA ARG A 21 -12.41 5.13 10.16
C ARG A 21 -12.42 6.22 9.09
N LEU A 22 -11.95 5.88 7.89
CA LEU A 22 -11.95 6.77 6.74
C LEU A 22 -12.98 6.29 5.71
N ASP A 23 -14.22 6.73 5.89
CA ASP A 23 -15.37 6.33 5.08
C ASP A 23 -16.18 7.54 4.59
N THR A 24 -17.35 7.31 4.00
CA THR A 24 -18.14 8.38 3.38
C THR A 24 -18.55 9.47 4.37
N GLU A 25 -18.66 9.16 5.66
CA GLU A 25 -19.06 10.13 6.68
C GLU A 25 -17.87 11.00 7.10
N THR A 26 -16.71 10.39 7.29
CA THR A 26 -15.52 11.05 7.87
C THR A 26 -14.54 11.60 6.84
N SER A 27 -14.64 11.15 5.58
CA SER A 27 -13.71 11.57 4.52
C SER A 27 -13.82 13.06 4.23
N ALA A 28 -15.00 13.67 4.40
CA ALA A 28 -15.21 15.09 4.19
C ALA A 28 -14.45 15.96 5.21
N ASP A 29 -14.46 15.55 6.49
CA ASP A 29 -13.72 16.25 7.55
C ASP A 29 -12.21 16.20 7.29
N PHE A 30 -11.71 15.05 6.86
CA PHE A 30 -10.30 14.91 6.47
C PHE A 30 -9.94 15.75 5.24
N GLU A 31 -10.80 15.78 4.23
CA GLU A 31 -10.59 16.59 3.02
C GLU A 31 -10.50 18.08 3.35
N LEU A 32 -11.39 18.58 4.23
CA LEU A 32 -11.37 19.95 4.70
C LEU A 32 -10.11 20.27 5.51
N ALA A 33 -9.76 19.43 6.48
CA ALA A 33 -8.57 19.62 7.30
C ALA A 33 -7.28 19.62 6.46
N ALA A 34 -7.19 18.71 5.49
CA ALA A 34 -6.07 18.68 4.56
C ALA A 34 -6.06 19.94 3.68
N HIS A 35 -7.20 20.33 3.12
CA HIS A 35 -7.32 21.53 2.30
C HIS A 35 -6.85 22.79 3.04
N ASP A 36 -7.28 23.00 4.29
CA ASP A 36 -6.89 24.16 5.09
C ASP A 36 -5.36 24.23 5.31
N LEU A 37 -4.72 23.10 5.55
CA LEU A 37 -3.26 23.04 5.68
C LEU A 37 -2.56 23.34 4.36
N THR A 38 -3.07 22.81 3.25
CA THR A 38 -2.52 23.11 1.93
C THR A 38 -2.69 24.59 1.54
N ALA A 39 -3.82 25.19 1.93
CA ALA A 39 -4.09 26.61 1.75
C ALA A 39 -3.18 27.49 2.62
N ALA A 40 -2.80 27.00 3.81
CA ALA A 40 -1.81 27.64 4.68
C ALA A 40 -0.38 27.58 4.12
N GLY A 41 -0.16 26.88 3.00
CA GLY A 41 1.13 26.81 2.31
C GLY A 41 1.93 25.55 2.62
N GLU A 42 1.40 24.62 3.42
CA GLU A 42 2.03 23.33 3.67
C GLU A 42 2.05 22.51 2.37
N ARG A 43 3.22 21.97 2.02
CA ARG A 43 3.44 21.22 0.78
C ARG A 43 3.93 19.81 1.00
N ARG A 44 4.32 19.44 2.20
CA ARG A 44 4.83 18.10 2.49
C ARG A 44 4.04 17.47 3.63
N PHE A 45 3.38 16.37 3.34
CA PHE A 45 2.51 15.68 4.29
C PHE A 45 2.93 14.24 4.48
N ILE A 46 2.84 13.79 5.73
CA ILE A 46 2.89 12.38 6.10
C ILE A 46 1.55 12.07 6.75
N VAL A 47 0.78 11.14 6.19
CA VAL A 47 -0.47 10.68 6.80
C VAL A 47 -0.20 9.37 7.50
N ASP A 48 -0.36 9.36 8.82
CA ASP A 48 -0.28 8.19 9.66
C ASP A 48 -1.67 7.55 9.78
N LEU A 49 -1.78 6.36 9.19
CA LEU A 49 -2.99 5.55 9.12
C LEU A 49 -3.01 4.42 10.15
N SER A 50 -2.10 4.44 11.14
CA SER A 50 -2.02 3.40 12.18
C SER A 50 -3.28 3.29 13.04
N GLY A 51 -3.96 4.41 13.28
CA GLY A 51 -5.26 4.46 13.97
C GLY A 51 -6.46 4.18 13.06
N ILE A 52 -6.25 3.98 11.74
CA ILE A 52 -7.34 3.70 10.81
C ILE A 52 -7.61 2.20 10.72
N SER A 53 -8.79 1.82 11.20
CA SER A 53 -9.27 0.43 11.17
C SER A 53 -9.95 0.04 9.85
N TYR A 54 -10.44 1.03 9.08
CA TYR A 54 -11.21 0.80 7.87
C TYR A 54 -11.10 1.96 6.89
N VAL A 55 -10.98 1.64 5.60
CA VAL A 55 -11.03 2.60 4.50
C VAL A 55 -12.10 2.20 3.48
N SER A 56 -12.95 3.15 3.09
CA SER A 56 -13.94 2.96 2.01
C SER A 56 -13.47 3.58 0.69
N SER A 57 -14.25 3.43 -0.37
CA SER A 57 -14.00 4.12 -1.65
C SER A 57 -13.96 5.64 -1.52
N ALA A 58 -14.72 6.22 -0.59
CA ALA A 58 -14.67 7.66 -0.30
C ALA A 58 -13.32 8.05 0.32
N GLY A 59 -12.82 7.26 1.27
CA GLY A 59 -11.52 7.51 1.91
C GLY A 59 -10.36 7.42 0.93
N LEU A 60 -10.35 6.39 0.07
CA LEU A 60 -9.37 6.27 -1.01
C LEU A 60 -9.41 7.47 -1.97
N ARG A 61 -10.61 7.95 -2.30
CA ARG A 61 -10.79 9.11 -3.18
C ARG A 61 -10.20 10.37 -2.56
N VAL A 62 -10.44 10.63 -1.28
CA VAL A 62 -9.90 11.83 -0.62
C VAL A 62 -8.37 11.77 -0.51
N LEU A 63 -7.79 10.61 -0.19
CA LEU A 63 -6.33 10.44 -0.20
C LEU A 63 -5.74 10.72 -1.60
N LEU A 64 -6.45 10.30 -2.65
CA LEU A 64 -6.02 10.54 -4.02
C LEU A 64 -6.18 12.01 -4.46
N SER A 65 -7.26 12.67 -4.04
CA SER A 65 -7.43 14.11 -4.23
C SER A 65 -6.28 14.88 -3.59
N LEU A 66 -5.91 14.53 -2.35
CA LEU A 66 -4.79 15.14 -1.64
C LEU A 66 -3.45 14.86 -2.33
N ALA A 67 -3.21 13.62 -2.78
CA ALA A 67 -2.02 13.28 -3.54
C ALA A 67 -1.89 14.12 -4.82
N LYS A 68 -3.01 14.31 -5.52
CA LYS A 68 -3.05 15.11 -6.76
C LYS A 68 -2.80 16.59 -6.46
N GLN A 69 -3.40 17.14 -5.41
CA GLN A 69 -3.14 18.52 -4.96
C GLN A 69 -1.67 18.72 -4.61
N MET A 70 -1.04 17.77 -3.92
CA MET A 70 0.38 17.82 -3.60
C MET A 70 1.23 17.74 -4.85
N SER A 71 0.95 16.79 -5.75
CA SER A 71 1.70 16.65 -6.99
C SER A 71 1.60 17.89 -7.89
N SER A 72 0.42 18.50 -8.02
CA SER A 72 0.23 19.75 -8.78
C SER A 72 0.88 20.95 -8.11
N GLY A 73 0.97 20.94 -6.77
CA GLY A 73 1.57 22.00 -5.97
C GLY A 73 3.07 21.88 -5.75
N GLY A 74 3.75 20.92 -6.41
CA GLY A 74 5.18 20.64 -6.20
C GLY A 74 5.49 20.08 -4.81
N GLY A 75 4.47 19.61 -4.12
CA GLY A 75 4.52 19.01 -2.80
C GLY A 75 4.72 17.50 -2.81
N GLU A 76 4.79 16.93 -1.62
CA GLU A 76 5.00 15.51 -1.40
C GLU A 76 3.99 14.95 -0.40
N LEU A 77 3.38 13.81 -0.73
CA LEU A 77 2.50 13.08 0.17
C LEU A 77 3.06 11.69 0.41
N ARG A 78 3.25 11.33 1.68
CA ARG A 78 3.65 10.00 2.12
C ARG A 78 2.59 9.43 3.05
N LEU A 79 2.39 8.12 3.01
CA LEU A 79 1.52 7.39 3.92
C LEU A 79 2.37 6.49 4.81
N CYS A 80 1.95 6.27 6.04
CA CYS A 80 2.59 5.31 6.94
C CYS A 80 1.56 4.63 7.85
N GLY A 81 1.99 3.55 8.50
CA GLY A 81 1.16 2.87 9.51
C GLY A 81 -0.06 2.13 8.95
N LEU A 82 -0.07 1.72 7.67
CA LEU A 82 -1.26 1.03 7.13
C LEU A 82 -1.48 -0.30 7.87
N ALA A 83 -2.61 -0.41 8.57
CA ALA A 83 -3.06 -1.67 9.14
C ALA A 83 -3.20 -2.76 8.03
N PRO A 84 -2.98 -4.06 8.33
CA PRO A 84 -2.99 -5.12 7.32
C PRO A 84 -4.25 -5.14 6.45
N SER A 85 -5.43 -4.90 7.04
CA SER A 85 -6.71 -4.83 6.34
C SER A 85 -6.77 -3.65 5.37
N VAL A 86 -6.28 -2.48 5.78
CA VAL A 86 -6.21 -1.28 4.94
C VAL A 86 -5.21 -1.49 3.82
N ARG A 87 -4.04 -2.06 4.13
CA ARG A 87 -3.00 -2.37 3.15
C ARG A 87 -3.51 -3.32 2.06
N GLN A 88 -4.28 -4.35 2.42
CA GLN A 88 -4.89 -5.26 1.46
C GLN A 88 -5.85 -4.53 0.52
N VAL A 89 -6.65 -3.57 1.02
CA VAL A 89 -7.52 -2.74 0.18
C VAL A 89 -6.71 -1.88 -0.81
N PHE A 90 -5.58 -1.32 -0.36
CA PHE A 90 -4.68 -0.56 -1.22
C PHE A 90 -4.04 -1.43 -2.32
N ASP A 91 -3.59 -2.64 -1.95
CA ASP A 91 -2.97 -3.56 -2.91
C ASP A 91 -3.99 -4.08 -3.94
N LEU A 92 -5.19 -4.47 -3.50
CA LEU A 92 -6.27 -4.93 -4.38
C LEU A 92 -6.79 -3.85 -5.33
N SER A 93 -6.83 -2.60 -4.86
CA SER A 93 -7.26 -1.46 -5.68
C SER A 93 -6.14 -0.91 -6.58
N GLY A 94 -4.89 -1.37 -6.40
CA GLY A 94 -3.71 -0.85 -7.10
C GLY A 94 -3.22 0.50 -6.59
N PHE A 95 -3.75 0.99 -5.47
CA PHE A 95 -3.39 2.27 -4.85
C PHE A 95 -1.99 2.25 -4.26
N SER A 96 -1.47 1.09 -3.83
CA SER A 96 -0.11 1.00 -3.26
C SER A 96 0.99 1.53 -4.18
N LYS A 97 0.77 1.59 -5.50
CA LYS A 97 1.72 2.12 -6.48
C LYS A 97 1.63 3.63 -6.70
N LEU A 98 0.58 4.26 -6.20
CA LEU A 98 0.33 5.70 -6.33
C LEU A 98 0.90 6.51 -5.17
N PHE A 99 1.16 5.86 -4.04
CA PHE A 99 1.61 6.52 -2.82
C PHE A 99 2.97 5.96 -2.39
N THR A 100 3.79 6.83 -1.82
CA THR A 100 4.95 6.41 -1.04
C THR A 100 4.44 5.91 0.30
N ILE A 101 4.51 4.59 0.53
CA ILE A 101 4.02 3.96 1.76
C ILE A 101 5.22 3.48 2.59
N ALA A 102 5.39 4.04 3.77
CA ALA A 102 6.36 3.61 4.76
C ALA A 102 5.71 2.79 5.88
N SER A 103 6.53 2.10 6.68
CA SER A 103 6.05 1.35 7.84
C SER A 103 5.56 2.30 8.95
N ASP A 104 6.38 3.31 9.28
CA ASP A 104 6.17 4.20 10.42
C ASP A 104 6.51 5.66 10.06
N VAL A 105 6.06 6.60 10.90
CA VAL A 105 6.31 8.05 10.73
C VAL A 105 7.80 8.36 10.61
N ASN A 106 8.66 7.71 11.41
CA ASN A 106 10.11 7.93 11.36
C ASN A 106 10.72 7.50 10.00
N SER A 107 10.30 6.35 9.48
CA SER A 107 10.71 5.91 8.13
C SER A 107 10.17 6.86 7.05
N ALA A 108 8.93 7.34 7.21
CA ALA A 108 8.35 8.33 6.31
C ALA A 108 9.07 9.68 6.35
N LEU A 109 9.70 10.06 7.47
CA LEU A 109 10.54 11.26 7.58
C LEU A 109 11.95 11.03 7.00
N GLY A 110 12.49 9.82 7.17
CA GLY A 110 13.86 9.45 6.84
C GLY A 110 14.14 9.17 5.37
N GLU A 111 13.13 8.89 4.54
CA GLU A 111 13.38 8.65 3.11
C GLU A 111 13.75 9.94 2.36
N LYS A 112 15.05 10.11 2.11
CA LYS A 112 15.52 10.89 0.96
C LYS A 112 15.44 10.02 -0.28
N SER A 113 14.46 10.31 -1.14
CA SER A 113 14.53 10.15 -2.60
C SER A 113 14.83 8.75 -3.16
N GLY A 114 13.81 8.04 -3.66
CA GLY A 114 14.02 6.95 -4.62
C GLY A 114 12.85 5.97 -4.69
N GLY A 115 12.09 6.00 -5.78
CA GLY A 115 10.86 5.22 -5.93
C GLY A 115 11.03 3.69 -5.89
N SER A 116 9.94 3.03 -5.51
CA SER A 116 9.56 1.66 -5.86
C SER A 116 10.67 0.61 -5.80
N THR A 117 10.95 0.06 -4.61
CA THR A 117 11.21 -1.37 -4.46
C THR A 117 10.69 -1.90 -3.12
N ALA A 118 10.15 -3.10 -3.19
CA ALA A 118 9.54 -3.86 -2.11
C ALA A 118 10.42 -4.09 -0.87
N ALA A 119 9.72 -4.45 0.21
CA ALA A 119 10.14 -5.02 1.50
C ALA A 119 10.54 -4.02 2.61
N PRO A 120 9.88 -4.16 3.76
CA PRO A 120 10.63 -4.67 4.91
C PRO A 120 9.84 -5.79 5.62
N SER A 121 10.39 -7.00 5.60
CA SER A 121 10.16 -7.98 6.66
C SER A 121 11.51 -8.30 7.29
N PRO A 122 11.57 -8.41 8.63
CA PRO A 122 12.67 -7.90 9.43
C PRO A 122 13.82 -8.88 9.54
N GLU A 123 15.02 -8.33 9.42
CA GLU A 123 16.26 -8.90 9.92
C GLU A 123 16.18 -8.93 11.47
N VAL A 124 15.66 -10.02 12.04
CA VAL A 124 15.80 -10.31 13.47
C VAL A 124 16.94 -11.31 13.65
N SER A 125 18.03 -10.77 14.18
CA SER A 125 18.99 -11.44 15.05
C SER A 125 19.98 -12.42 14.43
N LYS A 126 21.20 -11.91 14.22
CA LYS A 126 22.45 -12.62 14.52
C LYS A 126 22.32 -13.34 15.88
N ALA A 127 22.29 -14.67 15.90
CA ALA A 127 22.91 -15.52 16.92
C ALA A 127 22.53 -17.00 16.72
N ALA A 128 23.31 -17.73 15.92
CA ALA A 128 23.67 -19.13 16.16
C ALA A 128 24.68 -19.55 15.09
N ALA A 129 25.94 -19.23 15.34
CA ALA A 129 27.06 -19.75 14.59
C ALA A 129 27.27 -21.24 14.90
N ASN A 130 27.58 -21.99 13.84
CA ASN A 130 28.25 -23.29 13.80
C ASN A 130 27.57 -24.49 14.48
N LEU A 131 27.41 -25.57 13.70
CA LEU A 131 28.41 -26.63 13.69
C LEU A 131 28.23 -27.52 12.44
N LEU A 132 29.22 -27.44 11.54
CA LEU A 132 29.48 -28.42 10.49
C LEU A 132 29.84 -29.79 11.11
N GLY A 133 29.37 -30.84 10.46
CA GLY A 133 29.86 -32.21 10.57
C GLY A 133 28.90 -33.11 9.77
N ALA A 134 29.20 -33.41 8.51
CA ALA A 134 29.75 -34.70 8.06
C ALA A 134 28.76 -35.87 8.24
N THR A 135 28.53 -36.84 7.36
CA THR A 135 29.03 -37.28 6.05
C THR A 135 28.19 -38.52 5.73
N SER A 136 27.98 -38.81 4.44
CA SER A 136 27.91 -40.16 3.87
C SER A 136 26.71 -41.11 4.14
N SER A 137 26.00 -41.38 3.02
CA SER A 137 25.85 -42.72 2.38
C SER A 137 24.60 -43.58 2.62
N SER A 138 24.18 -44.20 1.51
CA SER A 138 23.32 -45.38 1.35
C SER A 138 21.80 -45.10 1.47
N GLN A 139 20.87 -45.61 0.65
CA GLN A 139 20.89 -46.60 -0.43
C GLN A 139 19.49 -46.58 -1.10
N GLN A 140 19.44 -46.71 -2.43
CA GLN A 140 18.27 -47.16 -3.24
C GLN A 140 17.94 -48.64 -2.90
N PRO A 141 16.79 -49.27 -3.25
CA PRO A 141 16.26 -49.26 -4.62
C PRO A 141 14.73 -49.52 -4.85
N ALA A 142 14.38 -49.42 -6.14
CA ALA A 142 13.45 -50.25 -6.92
C ALA A 142 11.92 -50.15 -6.73
N GLY A 143 11.24 -49.83 -7.84
CA GLY A 143 9.81 -50.05 -8.05
C GLY A 143 9.24 -49.29 -9.25
N SER A 144 9.47 -49.79 -10.46
CA SER A 144 8.58 -49.56 -11.64
C SER A 144 7.37 -50.53 -11.54
N PRO A 145 6.27 -50.45 -12.34
CA PRO A 145 6.13 -49.79 -13.64
C PRO A 145 4.77 -49.10 -13.99
N GLN A 146 4.85 -48.21 -14.98
CA GLN A 146 3.96 -47.97 -16.14
C GLN A 146 2.43 -47.68 -16.01
N VAL A 147 2.04 -46.85 -16.99
CA VAL A 147 0.73 -46.74 -17.70
C VAL A 147 -0.15 -45.56 -17.30
N GLY A 148 -0.37 -44.67 -18.27
CA GLY A 148 -1.34 -43.57 -18.18
C GLY A 148 -1.18 -42.53 -19.28
N ARG A 149 -1.28 -42.95 -20.54
CA ARG A 149 -1.49 -42.05 -21.69
C ARG A 149 -2.92 -41.48 -21.63
N GLN A 150 -3.04 -40.26 -22.20
CA GLN A 150 -4.23 -39.62 -22.77
C GLN A 150 -5.07 -38.66 -21.90
N ALA A 151 -5.47 -37.59 -22.61
CA ALA A 151 -6.71 -36.84 -22.50
C ALA A 151 -6.75 -35.66 -21.51
N ALA A 152 -6.39 -34.48 -22.01
CA ALA A 152 -7.15 -33.25 -21.80
C ALA A 152 -6.74 -32.21 -22.87
N ASP A 153 -7.06 -32.53 -24.13
CA ASP A 153 -7.48 -31.50 -25.07
C ASP A 153 -8.82 -30.93 -24.55
N LEU A 154 -9.19 -29.72 -24.97
CA LEU A 154 -10.45 -29.00 -24.64
C LEU A 154 -10.47 -28.18 -23.34
N LEU A 155 -9.83 -27.01 -23.34
CA LEU A 155 -10.40 -25.85 -22.64
C LEU A 155 -10.26 -24.59 -23.50
N GLY A 156 -11.41 -24.05 -23.90
CA GLY A 156 -11.53 -22.96 -24.86
C GLY A 156 -10.84 -21.66 -24.43
N ALA A 157 -9.87 -21.24 -25.22
CA ALA A 157 -9.40 -19.86 -25.24
C ALA A 157 -10.43 -18.97 -25.95
N ARG A 158 -11.49 -18.56 -25.25
CA ARG A 158 -12.20 -17.31 -25.55
C ARG A 158 -11.88 -16.32 -24.44
N GLN A 159 -10.90 -15.48 -24.71
CA GLN A 159 -10.71 -14.23 -24.01
C GLN A 159 -11.99 -13.40 -24.15
N ALA A 160 -12.81 -13.36 -23.11
CA ALA A 160 -13.85 -12.37 -22.95
C ALA A 160 -13.22 -11.17 -22.23
N ALA A 161 -13.00 -10.10 -22.96
CA ALA A 161 -12.50 -8.83 -22.46
C ALA A 161 -13.29 -8.39 -21.23
N ALA A 162 -12.60 -8.32 -20.08
CA ALA A 162 -13.12 -7.70 -18.88
C ALA A 162 -13.34 -6.21 -19.19
N LYS A 163 -14.61 -5.78 -19.22
CA LYS A 163 -14.96 -4.35 -19.30
C LYS A 163 -14.21 -3.62 -18.18
N PRO A 164 -13.56 -2.49 -18.44
CA PRO A 164 -12.82 -1.78 -17.41
C PRO A 164 -13.76 -1.46 -16.25
N GLY A 165 -13.45 -2.02 -15.09
CA GLY A 165 -14.21 -1.80 -13.86
C GLY A 165 -14.32 -0.30 -13.56
N LEU A 166 -15.32 0.06 -12.76
CA LEU A 166 -15.58 1.45 -12.36
C LEU A 166 -14.29 2.17 -11.89
N PHE A 167 -13.40 1.44 -11.24
CA PHE A 167 -12.07 1.90 -10.82
C PHE A 167 -11.13 2.26 -11.97
N ALA A 168 -11.06 1.45 -13.03
CA ALA A 168 -10.23 1.75 -14.20
C ALA A 168 -10.72 2.99 -14.95
N ARG A 169 -12.04 3.23 -14.98
CA ARG A 169 -12.62 4.45 -15.57
C ARG A 169 -12.37 5.69 -14.71
N LEU A 170 -12.46 5.56 -13.39
CA LEU A 170 -12.08 6.62 -12.46
C LEU A 170 -10.59 6.97 -12.60
N PHE A 171 -9.73 5.96 -12.73
CA PHE A 171 -8.30 6.11 -12.95
C PHE A 171 -7.96 6.79 -14.29
N ALA A 172 -8.66 6.41 -15.37
CA ALA A 172 -8.48 7.01 -16.69
C ALA A 172 -8.92 8.48 -16.72
N TRP A 173 -10.03 8.81 -16.05
CA TRP A 173 -10.48 10.20 -15.88
C TRP A 173 -9.50 11.03 -15.04
N LEU A 174 -8.91 10.44 -14.00
CA LEU A 174 -7.93 11.11 -13.14
C LEU A 174 -6.59 11.42 -13.83
N LYS A 175 -6.18 10.56 -14.77
CA LYS A 175 -4.90 10.63 -15.51
C LYS A 175 -4.95 11.54 -16.76
N GLY A 176 -6.14 11.95 -17.20
CA GLY A 176 -6.32 12.79 -18.38
C GLY A 176 -7.09 14.07 -18.07
N ASN A 177 -6.36 15.11 -17.67
CA ASN A 177 -6.71 16.52 -17.90
C ASN A 177 -5.43 17.35 -17.94
#